data_AF-A0A352AKE4-F1
#
_entry.id   AF-A0A352AKE4-F1
#
_cell.length_a   1.000
_cell.length_b   1.000
_cell.length_c   1.000
_cell.angle_alpha   90.00
_cell.angle_beta   90.00
_cell.angle_gamma   90.00
#
_symmetry.space_group_name_H-M   'P 1'
#
loop_
_entity.id
_entity.type
_entity.pdbx_description
1 polymer ?
#
loop_
_entity_poly.entity_id
_entity_poly.type
_entity_poly.pdbx_seq_one_letter_code
_entity_poly.pdbx_strand_id
1 'polypeptide(L)'
;MKVKVLSIQPTKELNSHEVLLTIGTDSHSFLLKTEVNKVGEHLLQTTHGDRAFLEVFRFNQRVAMKVTDLVVKFNNEEAVELPADVGNFVTPEVAVSKLKPFDSDELLETSTHRGNRTLDTQSTEEIRREVRNRAIALLEELPDAMLDEAVKFLESLYVKADRVE
;
A
#
# COMPACT_ATOMS: atom_id res chain seq x y z
N MET A 1 15.07 7.77 9.96
CA MET A 1 15.52 9.15 9.69
C MET A 1 14.28 10.01 9.50
N LYS A 2 14.18 11.20 10.10
CA LYS A 2 12.98 12.04 9.94
C LYS A 2 12.90 12.58 8.52
N VAL A 3 11.69 12.64 7.97
CA VAL A 3 11.45 13.19 6.64
C VAL A 3 10.60 14.45 6.77
N LYS A 4 11.06 15.53 6.13
CA LYS A 4 10.30 16.79 6.09
C LYS A 4 10.18 17.32 4.68
N VAL A 5 8.98 17.69 4.29
CA VAL A 5 8.75 18.47 3.06
C VAL A 5 9.04 19.93 3.38
N LEU A 6 9.93 20.55 2.61
CA LEU A 6 10.39 21.92 2.80
C LEU A 6 9.61 22.90 1.94
N SER A 7 9.39 22.55 0.67
CA SER A 7 8.64 23.38 -0.28
C SER A 7 7.95 22.53 -1.33
N ILE A 8 6.82 23.03 -1.81
CA ILE A 8 6.11 22.53 -2.98
C ILE A 8 5.97 23.73 -3.92
N GLN A 9 6.48 23.62 -5.15
CA GLN A 9 6.46 24.71 -6.13
C GLN A 9 5.83 24.23 -7.43
N PRO A 10 4.91 24.99 -8.04
CA PRO A 10 4.39 24.66 -9.35
C PRO A 10 5.52 24.79 -10.39
N THR A 11 5.52 23.88 -11.36
CA THR A 11 6.45 23.95 -12.50
C THR A 11 5.79 24.65 -13.69
N LYS A 12 6.47 24.67 -14.84
CA LYS A 12 5.89 25.18 -16.09
C LYS A 12 4.81 24.27 -16.66
N GLU A 13 4.81 23.00 -16.25
CA GLU A 13 3.84 22.00 -16.70
C GLU A 13 2.61 22.02 -15.79
N LEU A 14 1.43 21.93 -16.41
CA LEU A 14 0.16 21.91 -15.69
C LEU A 14 0.10 20.70 -14.74
N ASN A 15 -0.32 20.95 -13.50
CA ASN A 15 -0.46 19.95 -12.43
C ASN A 15 0.85 19.22 -12.05
N SER A 16 2.00 19.76 -12.46
CA SER A 16 3.32 19.25 -12.11
C SER A 16 3.98 20.16 -11.08
N HIS A 17 4.49 19.55 -10.01
CA HIS A 17 5.05 20.23 -8.85
C HIS A 17 6.43 19.70 -8.51
N GLU A 18 7.38 20.61 -8.29
CA GLU A 18 8.67 20.28 -7.70
C GLU A 18 8.54 20.27 -6.18
N VAL A 19 8.92 19.16 -5.56
CA VAL A 19 8.83 18.93 -4.13
C VAL A 19 10.23 18.78 -3.57
N LEU A 20 10.62 19.74 -2.73
CA LEU A 20 11.87 19.68 -1.98
C LEU A 20 11.60 19.07 -0.62
N LEU A 21 12.34 18.01 -0.27
CA LEU A 21 12.25 17.37 1.03
C LEU A 21 13.62 17.04 1.60
N THR A 22 13.67 16.78 2.90
CA THR A 22 14.86 16.28 3.59
C THR A 22 14.60 14.89 4.14
N ILE A 23 15.59 14.00 4.02
CA ILE A 23 15.62 12.68 4.66
C ILE A 23 16.82 12.69 5.60
N GLY A 24 16.57 12.85 6.91
CA GLY A 24 17.64 13.09 7.86
C GLY A 24 18.31 14.45 7.58
N THR A 25 19.54 14.42 7.10
CA THR A 25 20.33 15.61 6.71
C THR A 25 20.31 15.88 5.21
N ASP A 26 19.91 14.89 4.42
CA ASP A 26 20.09 14.92 2.98
C ASP A 26 18.88 15.56 2.31
N SER A 27 19.13 16.45 1.35
CA SER A 27 18.08 17.15 0.60
C SER A 27 17.83 16.45 -0.73
N HIS A 28 16.56 16.29 -1.07
CA HIS A 28 16.10 15.65 -2.29
C HIS A 28 15.03 16.51 -2.96
N SER A 29 15.12 16.68 -4.27
CA SER A 29 14.06 17.27 -5.08
C SER A 29 13.45 16.19 -5.97
N PHE A 30 12.12 16.18 -6.05
CA PHE A 30 11.36 15.25 -6.86
C PHE A 30 10.28 15.98 -7.65
N LEU A 31 9.98 15.47 -8.84
CA LEU A 31 8.84 15.93 -9.61
C LEU A 31 7.62 15.06 -9.31
N LEU A 32 6.51 15.68 -8.91
CA LEU A 32 5.22 15.03 -8.71
C LEU A 32 4.20 15.59 -9.69
N LYS A 33 3.43 14.71 -10.34
CA LYS A 33 2.42 15.09 -11.31
C LYS A 33 1.05 14.59 -10.87
N THR A 34 0.07 15.47 -10.98
CA THR A 34 -1.34 15.18 -10.67
C THR A 34 -2.15 15.07 -11.96
N GLU A 35 -2.89 13.98 -12.09
CA GLU A 35 -3.78 13.74 -13.22
C GLU A 35 -5.20 13.56 -12.71
N VAL A 36 -6.18 14.09 -13.44
CA VAL A 36 -7.61 13.97 -13.11
C VAL A 36 -8.27 13.19 -14.23
N ASN A 37 -8.75 12.00 -13.91
CA ASN A 37 -9.36 11.07 -14.85
C ASN A 37 -10.84 10.89 -14.51
N LYS A 38 -11.72 10.88 -15.53
CA LYS A 38 -13.15 10.59 -15.35
C LYS A 38 -13.37 9.07 -15.42
N VAL A 39 -14.00 8.49 -14.40
CA VAL A 39 -14.41 7.08 -14.34
C VAL A 39 -15.90 7.02 -14.01
N GLY A 40 -16.72 6.62 -14.97
CA GLY A 40 -18.18 6.75 -14.86
C GLY A 40 -18.57 8.22 -14.67
N GLU A 41 -19.29 8.54 -13.60
CA GLU A 41 -19.62 9.92 -13.22
C GLU A 41 -18.69 10.54 -12.17
N HIS A 42 -17.62 9.84 -11.79
CA HIS A 42 -16.67 10.31 -10.78
C HIS A 42 -15.39 10.88 -11.42
N LEU A 43 -14.85 11.92 -10.81
CA LEU A 43 -13.50 12.43 -11.11
C LEU A 43 -12.53 11.82 -10.09
N LEU A 44 -11.54 11.09 -10.59
CA LEU A 44 -10.47 10.50 -9.79
C LEU A 44 -9.19 11.29 -10.00
N GLN A 45 -8.65 11.84 -8.92
CA GLN A 45 -7.37 12.54 -8.90
C GLN A 45 -6.27 11.56 -8.47
N THR A 46 -5.24 11.44 -9.30
CA THR A 46 -4.08 10.57 -9.05
C THR A 46 -2.81 11.40 -9.11
N THR A 47 -2.06 11.44 -8.00
CA THR A 47 -0.75 12.08 -7.93
C THR A 47 0.34 11.03 -7.87
N HIS A 48 1.31 11.11 -8.77
CA HIS A 48 2.44 10.19 -8.82
C HIS A 48 3.77 10.95 -8.86
N GLY A 49 4.78 10.39 -8.21
CA GLY A 49 6.15 10.90 -8.28
C GLY A 49 6.91 10.34 -9.48
N ASP A 50 7.99 11.02 -9.83
CA ASP A 50 8.96 10.54 -10.79
C ASP A 50 9.63 9.22 -10.36
N ARG A 51 10.41 8.64 -11.28
CA ARG A 51 11.10 7.37 -11.02
C ARG A 51 12.01 7.43 -9.79
N ALA A 52 12.69 8.55 -9.57
CA ALA A 52 13.59 8.72 -8.43
C ALA A 52 12.82 8.69 -7.10
N PHE A 53 11.67 9.35 -7.05
CA PHE A 53 10.76 9.31 -5.91
C PHE A 53 10.30 7.89 -5.60
N LEU A 54 9.85 7.16 -6.63
CA LEU A 54 9.39 5.77 -6.46
C LEU A 54 10.51 4.86 -5.96
N GLU A 55 11.73 5.02 -6.46
CA GLU A 55 12.89 4.23 -6.03
C GLU A 55 13.27 4.52 -4.57
N VAL A 56 13.31 5.81 -4.18
CA VAL A 56 13.64 6.23 -2.80
C VAL A 56 12.58 5.73 -1.82
N PHE A 57 11.29 5.84 -2.16
CA PHE A 57 10.20 5.52 -1.25
C PHE A 57 9.60 4.12 -1.42
N ARG A 58 10.22 3.23 -2.22
CA ARG A 58 9.67 1.88 -2.51
C ARG A 58 9.27 1.06 -1.28
N PHE A 59 10.01 1.22 -0.18
CA PHE A 59 9.76 0.56 1.12
C PHE A 59 9.21 1.50 2.20
N ASN A 60 9.03 2.78 1.86
CA ASN A 60 8.59 3.84 2.77
C ASN A 60 7.25 4.42 2.29
N GLN A 61 6.34 3.55 1.84
CA GLN A 61 5.08 3.93 1.20
C GLN A 61 4.23 4.87 2.05
N ARG A 62 4.21 4.68 3.38
CA ARG A 62 3.47 5.57 4.29
C ARG A 62 4.00 7.00 4.28
N VAL A 63 5.31 7.18 4.11
CA VAL A 63 5.91 8.51 3.95
C VAL A 63 5.60 9.05 2.56
N ALA A 64 5.69 8.21 1.52
CA ALA A 64 5.34 8.56 0.15
C ALA A 64 3.91 9.11 0.05
N MET A 65 2.94 8.42 0.65
CA MET A 65 1.53 8.81 0.70
C MET A 65 1.35 10.18 1.35
N LYS A 66 2.01 10.43 2.48
CA LYS A 66 1.93 11.73 3.16
C LYS A 66 2.52 12.87 2.31
N VAL A 67 3.59 12.60 1.56
CA VAL A 67 4.16 13.59 0.63
C VAL A 67 3.16 13.87 -0.49
N THR A 68 2.58 12.83 -1.11
CA THR A 68 1.58 13.00 -2.16
C THR A 68 0.31 13.70 -1.66
N ASP A 69 -0.12 13.44 -0.42
CA ASP A 69 -1.27 14.11 0.19
C ASP A 69 -1.05 15.62 0.30
N LEU A 70 0.17 16.06 0.67
CA LEU A 70 0.50 17.48 0.71
C LEU A 70 0.47 18.12 -0.69
N VAL A 71 0.92 17.39 -1.72
CA VAL A 71 0.84 17.86 -3.11
C VAL A 71 -0.59 17.93 -3.60
N VAL A 72 -1.44 16.96 -3.26
CA VAL A 72 -2.87 16.99 -3.59
C VAL A 72 -3.54 18.22 -2.98
N LYS A 73 -3.30 18.48 -1.70
CA LYS A 73 -3.81 19.67 -1.01
C LYS A 73 -3.33 20.96 -1.68
N PHE A 74 -2.03 21.05 -1.97
CA PHE A 74 -1.44 22.20 -2.65
C PHE A 74 -2.07 22.42 -4.03
N ASN A 75 -2.23 21.35 -4.82
CA ASN A 75 -2.84 21.38 -6.15
C ASN A 75 -4.31 21.83 -6.11
N ASN A 76 -5.01 21.55 -5.00
CA ASN A 76 -6.40 21.92 -4.80
C ASN A 76 -6.56 23.29 -4.12
N GLU A 77 -5.49 24.10 -4.08
CA GLU A 77 -5.44 25.42 -3.44
C GLU A 77 -5.79 25.39 -1.94
N GLU A 78 -5.63 24.24 -1.29
CA GLU A 78 -5.80 24.10 0.16
C GLU A 78 -4.56 24.65 0.89
N ALA A 79 -4.77 25.13 2.12
CA ALA A 79 -3.67 25.61 2.95
C ALA A 79 -2.74 24.45 3.34
N VAL A 80 -1.45 24.57 2.99
CA VAL A 80 -0.40 23.62 3.35
C VAL A 80 0.66 24.33 4.20
N GLU A 81 0.82 23.89 5.45
CA GLU A 81 1.85 24.42 6.34
C GLU A 81 3.19 23.74 6.03
N LEU A 82 4.19 24.54 5.62
CA LEU A 82 5.54 24.07 5.33
C LEU A 82 6.56 24.82 6.20
N PRO A 83 7.63 24.15 6.69
CA PRO A 83 7.97 22.74 6.44
C PRO A 83 7.10 21.74 7.22
N ALA A 84 6.71 20.63 6.58
CA ALA A 84 5.83 19.59 7.15
C ALA A 84 6.59 18.30 7.49
N ASP A 85 6.38 17.74 8.68
CA ASP A 85 6.90 16.41 9.06
C ASP A 85 6.01 15.30 8.48
N VAL A 86 6.58 14.47 7.61
CA VAL A 86 5.87 13.39 6.92
C VAL A 86 6.24 12.01 7.47
N GLY A 87 6.98 11.95 8.59
CA GLY A 87 7.27 10.73 9.32
C GLY A 87 8.72 10.28 9.23
N ASN A 88 8.93 8.96 9.40
CA ASN A 88 10.26 8.38 9.49
C ASN A 88 10.55 7.49 8.29
N PHE A 89 11.67 7.78 7.62
CA PHE A 89 12.29 6.90 6.63
C PHE A 89 13.01 5.76 7.33
N VAL A 90 12.68 4.54 6.90
CA VAL A 90 13.26 3.28 7.34
C VAL A 90 14.15 2.75 6.22
N THR A 91 15.40 2.43 6.54
CA THR A 91 16.27 1.77 5.56
C THR A 91 15.92 0.29 5.48
N PRO A 92 16.21 -0.39 4.35
CA PRO A 92 15.92 -1.82 4.20
C PRO A 92 16.47 -2.66 5.36
N GLU A 93 17.67 -2.34 5.84
CA GLU A 93 18.36 -3.05 6.92
C GLU A 93 17.59 -2.91 8.24
N VAL A 94 17.05 -1.71 8.51
CA VAL A 94 16.23 -1.45 9.71
C VAL A 94 14.85 -2.08 9.58
N ALA A 95 14.28 -2.16 8.37
CA ALA A 95 13.03 -2.88 8.16
C ALA A 95 13.21 -4.38 8.43
N VAL A 96 14.29 -4.98 7.91
CA VAL A 96 14.62 -6.38 8.13
C VAL A 96 14.90 -6.69 9.60
N SER A 97 15.60 -5.81 10.33
CA SER A 97 15.88 -6.03 11.76
C SER A 97 14.65 -5.92 12.66
N LYS A 98 13.57 -5.29 12.18
CA LYS A 98 12.29 -5.16 12.88
C LYS A 98 11.25 -6.18 12.44
N LEU A 99 11.54 -7.00 11.43
CA LEU A 99 10.71 -8.16 11.14
C LEU A 99 10.74 -9.04 12.38
N LYS A 100 9.58 -9.22 13.00
CA LYS A 100 9.44 -10.30 13.97
C LYS A 100 9.85 -11.58 13.26
N PRO A 101 10.74 -12.41 13.83
CA PRO A 101 10.85 -13.77 13.37
C PRO A 101 9.42 -14.33 13.40
N PHE A 102 9.01 -14.98 12.32
CA PHE A 102 7.79 -15.76 12.38
C PHE A 102 8.02 -16.77 13.51
N ASP A 103 7.30 -16.62 14.63
CA ASP A 103 7.31 -17.60 15.71
C ASP A 103 6.72 -18.88 15.12
N SER A 104 7.60 -19.73 14.59
CA SER A 104 7.26 -21.07 14.11
C SER A 104 6.76 -21.97 15.24
N ASP A 105 6.91 -21.54 16.50
CA ASP A 105 6.46 -22.28 17.68
C ASP A 105 4.94 -22.26 17.85
N GLU A 106 4.23 -21.21 17.41
CA GLU A 106 2.77 -21.17 17.47
C GLU A 106 2.13 -22.11 16.41
N LEU A 107 2.88 -22.47 15.37
CA LEU A 107 2.50 -23.51 14.40
C LEU A 107 2.89 -24.92 14.88
N LEU A 108 3.76 -25.07 15.88
CA LEU A 108 4.19 -26.38 16.36
C LEU A 108 3.19 -27.01 17.33
N GLU A 109 2.49 -26.23 18.16
CA GLU A 109 1.46 -26.79 19.05
C GLU A 109 0.23 -27.31 18.29
N THR A 110 -0.14 -26.67 17.16
CA THR A 110 -1.21 -27.18 16.28
C THR A 110 -0.75 -28.36 15.40
N SER A 111 0.56 -28.58 15.27
CA SER A 111 1.12 -29.65 14.44
C SER A 111 1.31 -30.99 15.15
N THR A 112 1.17 -31.07 16.48
CA THR A 112 1.26 -32.36 17.20
C THR A 112 0.11 -33.33 16.90
N HIS A 113 -0.84 -32.96 16.03
CA HIS A 113 -1.83 -33.88 15.45
C HIS A 113 -1.78 -34.03 13.92
N ARG A 114 -0.79 -33.47 13.21
CA ARG A 114 -0.61 -33.74 11.78
C ARG A 114 0.86 -33.90 11.44
N GLY A 115 1.26 -35.16 11.32
CA GLY A 115 2.61 -35.58 11.01
C GLY A 115 3.20 -34.90 9.77
N ASN A 116 4.50 -34.61 9.90
CA ASN A 116 5.51 -34.49 8.86
C ASN A 116 5.00 -34.58 7.42
N ARG A 117 4.85 -33.43 6.77
CA ARG A 117 5.06 -33.31 5.33
C ARG A 117 5.84 -32.03 5.05
N THR A 118 7.10 -32.20 4.67
CA THR A 118 7.82 -31.25 3.81
C THR A 118 6.95 -30.98 2.58
N LEU A 119 6.26 -29.83 2.55
CA LEU A 119 5.59 -29.37 1.34
C LEU A 119 6.63 -28.69 0.45
N ASP A 120 7.00 -29.38 -0.62
CA ASP A 120 7.67 -28.77 -1.77
C ASP A 120 6.89 -27.55 -2.24
N THR A 121 7.58 -26.45 -2.55
CA THR A 121 7.01 -25.17 -2.99
C THR A 121 6.04 -25.30 -4.18
N GLN A 122 6.15 -26.37 -4.98
CA GLN A 122 5.20 -26.72 -6.05
C GLN A 122 3.80 -27.07 -5.52
N SER A 123 3.71 -27.75 -4.38
CA SER A 123 2.44 -28.19 -3.79
C SER A 123 1.59 -27.02 -3.25
N THR A 124 2.22 -25.90 -2.87
CA THR A 124 1.46 -24.74 -2.33
C THR A 124 0.71 -23.99 -3.42
N GLU A 125 1.30 -23.86 -4.62
CA GLU A 125 0.62 -23.25 -5.77
C GLU A 125 -0.46 -24.16 -6.36
N GLU A 126 -0.27 -25.47 -6.32
CA GLU A 126 -1.31 -26.44 -6.68
C GLU A 126 -2.50 -26.37 -5.71
N ILE A 127 -2.24 -26.32 -4.40
CA ILE A 127 -3.29 -26.15 -3.38
C ILE A 127 -4.01 -24.82 -3.58
N ARG A 128 -3.29 -23.71 -3.86
CA ARG A 128 -3.91 -22.41 -4.14
C ARG A 128 -4.78 -22.44 -5.39
N ARG A 129 -4.31 -23.09 -6.46
CA ARG A 129 -5.06 -23.22 -7.71
C ARG A 129 -6.30 -24.10 -7.51
N GLU A 130 -6.19 -25.18 -6.76
CA GLU A 130 -7.32 -26.07 -6.44
C GLU A 130 -8.37 -25.34 -5.58
N VAL A 131 -7.95 -24.62 -4.55
CA VAL A 131 -8.85 -23.80 -3.72
C VAL A 131 -9.53 -22.72 -4.56
N ARG A 132 -8.80 -22.05 -5.45
CA ARG A 132 -9.38 -21.04 -6.36
C ARG A 132 -10.41 -21.67 -7.29
N ASN A 133 -10.09 -22.79 -7.93
CA ASN A 133 -11.00 -23.45 -8.86
C ASN A 133 -12.27 -23.95 -8.16
N ARG A 134 -12.14 -24.44 -6.93
CA ARG A 134 -13.27 -24.88 -6.12
C ARG A 134 -14.14 -23.72 -5.65
N ALA A 135 -13.54 -22.57 -5.32
CA ALA A 135 -14.26 -21.35 -5.01
C ALA A 135 -15.05 -20.81 -6.23
N ILE A 136 -14.47 -20.89 -7.43
CA ILE A 136 -15.16 -20.50 -8.67
C ILE A 136 -16.35 -21.41 -8.95
N ALA A 137 -16.18 -22.74 -8.86
CA ALA A 137 -17.27 -23.69 -9.05
C ALA A 137 -18.43 -23.48 -8.06
N LEU A 138 -18.11 -23.17 -6.80
CA LEU A 138 -19.14 -22.84 -5.79
C LEU A 138 -19.87 -21.53 -6.11
N LEU A 139 -19.20 -20.55 -6.72
CA LEU A 139 -19.83 -19.29 -7.14
C LEU A 139 -20.76 -19.49 -8.36
N GLU A 140 -20.41 -20.39 -9.28
CA GLU A 140 -21.23 -20.73 -10.44
C GLU A 140 -22.49 -21.53 -10.07
N GLU A 141 -22.45 -22.27 -8.96
CA GLU A 141 -23.60 -23.01 -8.44
C GLU A 141 -24.54 -22.17 -7.54
N LEU A 142 -24.15 -20.94 -7.20
CA LEU A 142 -24.98 -20.06 -6.36
C LEU A 142 -26.07 -19.36 -7.18
N PRO A 143 -27.32 -19.29 -6.68
CA PRO A 143 -28.36 -18.46 -7.28
C PRO A 143 -27.94 -16.98 -7.26
N ASP A 144 -28.24 -16.22 -8.32
CA ASP A 144 -27.82 -14.81 -8.46
C ASP A 144 -28.16 -13.95 -7.23
N ALA A 145 -29.27 -14.23 -6.56
CA ALA A 145 -29.69 -13.53 -5.34
C ALA A 145 -28.74 -13.72 -4.14
N MET A 146 -27.93 -14.78 -4.12
CA MET A 146 -26.96 -15.07 -3.06
C MET A 146 -25.55 -14.56 -3.39
N LEU A 147 -25.27 -14.16 -4.63
CA LEU A 147 -24.00 -13.54 -5.01
C LEU A 147 -23.83 -12.17 -4.34
N ASP A 148 -24.90 -11.38 -4.24
CA ASP A 148 -24.88 -10.08 -3.56
C ASP A 148 -24.58 -10.20 -2.05
N GLU A 149 -25.06 -11.27 -1.42
CA GLU A 149 -24.78 -11.54 0.00
C GLU A 149 -23.35 -12.06 0.20
N ALA A 150 -22.84 -12.87 -0.73
CA ALA A 150 -21.46 -13.32 -0.73
C ALA A 150 -20.48 -12.15 -0.91
N VAL A 151 -20.77 -11.19 -1.80
CA VAL A 151 -19.97 -9.98 -1.98
C VAL A 151 -19.95 -9.15 -0.70
N LYS A 152 -21.11 -8.89 -0.08
CA LYS A 152 -21.18 -8.18 1.22
C LYS A 152 -20.41 -8.90 2.32
N PHE A 153 -20.47 -10.23 2.37
CA PHE A 153 -19.72 -11.01 3.34
C PHE A 153 -18.19 -10.86 3.12
N LEU A 154 -17.71 -10.94 1.88
CA LEU A 154 -16.30 -10.75 1.54
C LEU A 154 -15.81 -9.33 1.88
N GLU A 155 -16.63 -8.31 1.59
CA GLU A 155 -16.34 -6.93 2.00
C GLU A 155 -16.26 -6.80 3.54
N SER A 156 -17.13 -7.50 4.28
CA SER A 156 -17.11 -7.50 5.75
C SER A 156 -15.86 -8.16 6.35
N LEU A 157 -15.29 -9.16 5.67
CA LEU A 157 -14.03 -9.79 6.07
C LEU A 157 -12.84 -8.86 5.84
N TYR A 158 -12.88 -8.05 4.77
CA TYR A 158 -11.85 -7.03 4.51
C TYR A 158 -11.85 -5.95 5.61
N VAL A 159 -13.02 -5.49 6.05
CA VAL A 159 -13.17 -4.50 7.13
C VAL A 159 -12.73 -5.04 8.50
N LYS A 160 -12.86 -6.35 8.76
CA LYS A 160 -12.41 -6.94 10.02
C LYS A 160 -10.89 -7.11 10.12
N ALA A 161 -10.18 -7.23 9.00
CA ALA A 161 -8.72 -7.25 8.99
C ALA A 161 -8.10 -5.91 9.43
N ASP A 162 -8.81 -4.79 9.22
CA ASP A 162 -8.42 -3.44 9.63
C ASP A 162 -8.73 -3.10 11.11
N ARG A 163 -9.42 -3.99 11.84
CA ARG A 163 -9.81 -3.78 13.26
C ARG A 163 -9.13 -4.74 14.24
N VAL A 164 -7.93 -5.21 13.93
CA VAL A 164 -7.08 -5.88 14.92
C VAL A 164 -6.24 -4.81 15.61
N GLU A 165 -6.73 -4.33 16.76
CA GLU A 165 -5.93 -3.62 17.77
C GLU A 165 -4.92 -4.56 18.44
#